data_AF-A0A1Q3K9K4-F1
#
_entry.id   AF-A0A1Q3K9K4-F1
#
_cell.length_a   1.000
_cell.length_b   1.000
_cell.length_c   1.000
_cell.angle_alpha   90.00
_cell.angle_beta   90.00
_cell.angle_gamma   90.00
#
_symmetry.space_group_name_H-M   'P 1'
#
loop_
_entity.id
_entity.type
_entity.pdbx_description
1 polymer ?
#
loop_
_entity_poly.entity_id
_entity_poly.type
_entity_poly.pdbx_seq_one_letter_code
_entity_poly.pdbx_strand_id
1 'polypeptide(L)'
;MAPEELLAKLGGEKVRLIHVDGEHTQAALTKDLELATAVIGDGGVIVLDDMLHPGYPTLMVAVQAYLDRHPEMTVLCIIDRESIYAATKFILCQKTWFKKYEAGLLDAYRANVWPMGANFEPHWCLVLALDTRLAPLE
;
A
#
# COMPACT_ATOMS: atom_id res chain seq x y z
N MET A 1 14.58 5.44 -14.65
CA MET A 1 14.01 4.34 -15.45
C MET A 1 12.68 4.81 -15.98
N ALA A 2 12.43 4.69 -17.28
CA ALA A 2 11.15 5.02 -17.88
C ALA A 2 10.18 3.81 -17.84
N PRO A 3 8.85 4.00 -17.86
CA PRO A 3 7.87 2.91 -17.80
C PRO A 3 8.10 1.82 -18.87
N GLU A 4 8.42 2.22 -20.09
CA GLU A 4 8.72 1.34 -21.22
C GLU A 4 9.96 0.48 -21.00
N GLU A 5 10.98 1.00 -20.31
CA GLU A 5 12.18 0.25 -19.96
C GLU A 5 11.86 -0.84 -18.93
N LEU A 6 10.99 -0.53 -17.96
CA LEU A 6 10.54 -1.49 -16.96
C LEU A 6 9.67 -2.57 -17.60
N LEU A 7 8.70 -2.19 -18.44
CA LEU A 7 7.85 -3.15 -19.14
C LEU A 7 8.67 -4.04 -20.08
N ALA A 8 9.65 -3.51 -20.81
CA ALA A 8 10.52 -4.31 -21.66
C ALA A 8 11.28 -5.39 -20.89
N LYS A 9 11.73 -5.09 -19.66
CA LYS A 9 12.35 -6.08 -18.76
C LYS A 9 11.36 -7.16 -18.28
N LEU A 10 10.06 -6.88 -18.33
CA LEU A 10 8.97 -7.76 -17.91
C LEU A 10 8.23 -8.39 -19.11
N GLY A 11 8.85 -8.42 -20.30
CA GLY A 11 8.25 -9.03 -21.50
C GLY A 11 7.19 -8.18 -22.20
N GLY A 12 7.10 -6.90 -21.87
CA GLY A 12 6.14 -5.95 -22.44
C GLY A 12 4.76 -5.96 -21.77
N GLU A 13 4.56 -6.82 -20.76
CA GLU A 13 3.27 -6.95 -20.08
C GLU A 13 3.14 -6.05 -18.86
N LYS A 14 1.91 -5.62 -18.60
CA LYS A 14 1.56 -4.86 -17.40
C LYS A 14 1.72 -5.72 -16.14
N VAL A 15 2.15 -5.08 -15.05
CA VAL A 15 2.53 -5.79 -13.84
C VAL A 15 1.30 -6.09 -12.95
N ARG A 16 1.28 -7.26 -12.32
CA ARG A 16 0.23 -7.65 -11.36
C ARG A 16 0.55 -7.25 -9.91
N LEU A 17 1.83 -7.15 -9.57
CA LEU A 17 2.31 -6.75 -8.25
C LEU A 17 3.64 -5.99 -8.40
N ILE A 18 3.74 -4.82 -7.78
CA ILE A 18 4.99 -4.07 -7.66
C ILE A 18 5.28 -3.85 -6.18
N HIS A 19 6.48 -4.19 -5.75
CA HIS A 19 6.98 -3.88 -4.41
C HIS A 19 7.97 -2.73 -4.50
N VAL A 20 7.75 -1.68 -3.73
CA VAL A 20 8.60 -0.49 -3.65
C VAL A 20 9.31 -0.50 -2.30
N ASP A 21 10.63 -0.70 -2.37
CA ASP A 21 11.58 -0.74 -1.24
C ASP A 21 12.84 0.03 -1.68
N GLY A 22 12.59 1.26 -2.11
CA GLY A 22 13.58 2.13 -2.73
C GLY A 22 14.25 3.05 -1.72
N GLU A 23 14.64 4.23 -2.17
CA GLU A 23 15.15 5.25 -1.27
C GLU A 23 13.99 5.82 -0.43
N HIS A 24 14.17 5.86 0.89
CA HIS A 24 13.16 6.34 1.84
C HIS A 24 13.08 7.87 1.95
N THR A 25 12.97 8.55 0.81
CA THR A 25 12.69 9.98 0.73
C THR A 25 11.38 10.25 -0.01
N GLN A 26 10.72 11.35 0.35
CA GLN A 26 9.46 11.76 -0.28
C GLN A 26 9.59 11.89 -1.81
N ALA A 27 10.72 12.43 -2.28
CA ALA A 27 10.96 12.64 -3.71
C ALA A 27 11.19 11.33 -4.46
N ALA A 28 11.89 10.37 -3.86
CA ALA A 28 12.09 9.05 -4.45
C ALA A 28 10.78 8.25 -4.50
N LEU A 29 10.08 8.12 -3.36
CA LEU A 29 8.80 7.42 -3.28
C LEU A 29 7.75 8.01 -4.23
N THR A 30 7.73 9.33 -4.41
CA THR A 30 6.86 9.96 -5.40
C THR A 30 7.15 9.42 -6.81
N LYS A 31 8.41 9.42 -7.24
CA LYS A 31 8.78 8.91 -8.57
C LYS A 31 8.47 7.43 -8.73
N ASP A 32 8.70 6.64 -7.68
CA ASP A 32 8.44 5.21 -7.69
C ASP A 32 6.94 4.91 -7.80
N LEU A 33 6.09 5.68 -7.10
CA LEU A 33 4.63 5.59 -7.22
C LEU A 33 4.13 5.94 -8.61
N GLU A 34 4.64 7.01 -9.22
CA GLU A 34 4.27 7.39 -10.59
C GLU A 34 4.70 6.30 -11.60
N LEU A 35 5.92 5.76 -11.46
CA LEU A 35 6.41 4.67 -12.28
C LEU A 35 5.55 3.42 -12.11
N ALA A 36 5.29 2.99 -10.87
CA ALA A 36 4.49 1.81 -10.55
C ALA A 36 3.09 1.93 -11.14
N THR A 37 2.46 3.10 -11.01
CA THR A 37 1.13 3.39 -11.58
C THR A 37 1.13 3.32 -13.11
N ALA A 38 2.18 3.81 -13.76
CA ALA A 38 2.30 3.77 -15.22
C ALA A 38 2.42 2.35 -15.77
N VAL A 39 2.90 1.37 -14.99
CA VAL A 39 3.15 0.00 -15.45
C VAL A 39 2.22 -1.06 -14.85
N ILE A 40 1.47 -0.74 -13.78
CA ILE A 40 0.54 -1.67 -13.16
C ILE A 40 -0.64 -1.96 -14.10
N GLY A 41 -1.07 -3.22 -14.14
CA GLY A 41 -2.24 -3.67 -14.91
C GLY A 41 -3.54 -3.50 -14.14
N ASP A 42 -4.66 -3.74 -14.82
CA ASP A 42 -5.99 -3.77 -14.19
C ASP A 42 -6.02 -4.77 -13.02
N GLY A 43 -6.42 -4.28 -11.85
CA GLY A 43 -6.39 -5.05 -10.60
C GLY A 43 -4.99 -5.41 -10.10
N GLY A 44 -3.91 -4.84 -10.61
CA GLY A 44 -2.61 -4.99 -9.96
C GLY A 44 -2.56 -4.25 -8.62
N VAL A 45 -1.59 -4.60 -7.79
CA VAL A 45 -1.35 -3.96 -6.48
C VAL A 45 0.05 -3.39 -6.39
N ILE A 46 0.18 -2.28 -5.66
CA ILE A 46 1.46 -1.66 -5.31
C ILE A 46 1.67 -1.87 -3.81
N VAL A 47 2.81 -2.41 -3.42
CA VAL A 47 3.19 -2.63 -2.03
C VAL A 47 4.31 -1.67 -1.69
N LEU A 48 4.12 -0.83 -0.70
CA LEU A 48 5.12 0.12 -0.21
C LEU A 48 5.72 -0.43 1.09
N ASP A 49 7.05 -0.51 1.16
CA ASP A 49 7.75 -0.92 2.38
C ASP A 49 8.02 0.26 3.33
N ASP A 50 8.35 -0.06 4.57
CA ASP A 50 8.74 0.87 5.64
C ASP A 50 7.79 2.05 5.88
N MET A 51 6.51 1.86 5.59
CA MET A 51 5.49 2.86 5.84
C MET A 51 5.29 3.03 7.34
N LEU A 52 5.14 4.27 7.79
CA LEU A 52 5.05 4.64 9.23
C LEU A 52 6.34 4.43 10.04
N HIS A 53 7.44 4.00 9.41
CA HIS A 53 8.71 3.84 10.10
C HIS A 53 9.21 5.18 10.70
N PRO A 54 9.61 5.24 11.99
CA PRO A 54 10.03 6.49 12.64
C PRO A 54 11.24 7.18 12.01
N GLY A 55 12.09 6.43 11.32
CA GLY A 55 13.22 6.97 10.55
C GLY A 55 12.82 7.67 9.25
N TYR A 56 11.61 7.44 8.74
CA TYR A 56 11.12 7.96 7.46
C TYR A 56 9.69 8.54 7.58
N PRO A 57 9.43 9.43 8.55
CA PRO A 57 8.07 9.84 8.89
C PRO A 57 7.36 10.61 7.77
N THR A 58 8.12 11.19 6.83
CA THR A 58 7.58 11.99 5.73
C THR A 58 7.12 11.16 4.53
N LEU A 59 7.35 9.84 4.51
CA LEU A 59 6.85 8.98 3.43
C LEU A 59 5.33 9.05 3.30
N MET A 60 4.60 9.22 4.42
CA MET A 60 3.16 9.40 4.36
C MET A 60 2.71 10.63 3.59
N VAL A 61 3.51 11.70 3.60
CA VAL A 61 3.18 12.91 2.82
C VAL A 61 3.22 12.62 1.33
N ALA A 62 4.15 11.76 0.87
CA ALA A 62 4.18 11.32 -0.53
C ALA A 62 2.95 10.49 -0.88
N VAL A 63 2.56 9.56 -0.02
CA VAL A 63 1.39 8.70 -0.24
C VAL A 63 0.10 9.52 -0.31
N GLN A 64 -0.12 10.46 0.62
CA GLN A 64 -1.31 11.29 0.58
C GLN A 64 -1.36 12.14 -0.70
N ALA A 65 -0.27 12.82 -1.04
CA ALA A 65 -0.19 13.62 -2.25
C ALA A 65 -0.37 12.79 -3.53
N TYR A 66 0.05 11.53 -3.53
CA TYR A 66 -0.20 10.59 -4.62
C TYR A 66 -1.68 10.22 -4.73
N LEU A 67 -2.34 9.87 -3.62
CA LEU A 67 -3.77 9.52 -3.62
C LEU A 67 -4.65 10.69 -4.06
N ASP A 68 -4.25 11.93 -3.77
CA ASP A 68 -4.93 13.13 -4.24
C ASP A 68 -4.80 13.31 -5.77
N ARG A 69 -3.65 12.94 -6.35
CA ARG A 69 -3.42 12.97 -7.81
C ARG A 69 -4.04 11.79 -8.55
N HIS A 70 -4.20 10.66 -7.87
CA HIS A 70 -4.71 9.39 -8.40
C HIS A 70 -6.00 8.98 -7.70
N PRO A 71 -7.13 9.69 -7.94
CA PRO A 71 -8.38 9.42 -7.25
C PRO A 71 -8.98 8.05 -7.58
N GLU A 72 -8.48 7.33 -8.57
CA GLU A 72 -8.81 5.93 -8.87
C GLU A 72 -8.11 4.92 -7.95
N MET A 73 -7.04 5.33 -7.27
CA MET A 73 -6.24 4.49 -6.38
C MET A 73 -6.64 4.70 -4.91
N THR A 74 -6.38 3.70 -4.09
CA THR A 74 -6.65 3.77 -2.65
C THR A 74 -5.78 2.79 -1.85
N VAL A 75 -5.71 2.99 -0.53
CA VAL A 75 -5.06 2.04 0.38
C VAL A 75 -6.01 0.87 0.60
N LEU A 76 -5.62 -0.32 0.16
CA LEU A 76 -6.35 -1.56 0.42
C LEU A 76 -6.13 -2.04 1.86
N CYS A 77 -4.87 -2.05 2.29
CA CYS A 77 -4.47 -2.70 3.53
C CYS A 77 -3.18 -2.09 4.10
N ILE A 78 -3.14 -1.90 5.41
CA ILE A 78 -1.90 -1.81 6.19
C ILE A 78 -1.56 -3.21 6.69
N ILE A 79 -0.31 -3.63 6.54
CA ILE A 79 0.22 -4.85 7.17
C ILE A 79 1.24 -4.43 8.22
N ASP A 80 0.88 -4.59 9.48
CA ASP A 80 1.81 -4.53 10.61
C ASP A 80 2.33 -5.95 10.92
N ARG A 81 3.43 -6.31 10.27
CA ARG A 81 3.98 -7.67 10.34
C ARG A 81 4.75 -7.94 11.63
N GLU A 82 5.19 -6.91 12.34
CA GLU A 82 6.07 -7.07 13.50
C GLU A 82 5.93 -5.88 14.44
N SER A 83 6.17 -4.68 13.92
CA SER A 83 5.82 -3.41 14.55
C SER A 83 5.88 -2.28 13.51
N ILE A 84 5.35 -1.11 13.86
CA ILE A 84 5.50 0.14 13.09
C ILE A 84 6.97 0.50 12.79
N TYR A 85 7.92 0.01 13.59
CA TYR A 85 9.36 0.24 13.42
C TYR A 85 10.04 -0.79 12.50
N ALA A 86 9.44 -1.95 12.25
CA ALA A 86 10.20 -3.05 11.63
C ALA A 86 9.92 -3.25 10.14
N ALA A 87 8.63 -3.24 9.73
CA ALA A 87 8.28 -3.62 8.35
C ALA A 87 6.81 -3.33 8.00
N THR A 88 6.26 -2.20 8.44
CA THR A 88 4.86 -1.88 8.12
C THR A 88 4.72 -1.59 6.62
N LYS A 89 3.79 -2.29 5.98
CA LYS A 89 3.57 -2.20 4.53
C LYS A 89 2.22 -1.62 4.21
N PHE A 90 2.16 -0.79 3.18
CA PHE A 90 0.89 -0.38 2.60
C PHE A 90 0.67 -1.11 1.29
N ILE A 91 -0.53 -1.66 1.12
CA ILE A 91 -0.98 -2.20 -0.16
C ILE A 91 -1.94 -1.18 -0.76
N LEU A 92 -1.63 -0.71 -1.96
CA LEU A 92 -2.48 0.15 -2.76
C LEU A 92 -3.12 -0.65 -3.90
N CYS A 93 -4.36 -0.33 -4.23
CA CYS A 93 -5.06 -0.90 -5.39
C CYS A 93 -6.00 0.12 -6.02
N GLN A 94 -6.52 -0.21 -7.21
CA GLN A 94 -7.62 0.53 -7.81
C GLN A 94 -8.90 0.36 -6.98
N LYS A 95 -9.67 1.43 -6.81
CA LYS A 95 -10.93 1.44 -6.03
C LYS A 95 -11.95 0.42 -6.53
N THR A 96 -12.00 0.18 -7.84
CA THR A 96 -12.88 -0.82 -8.47
C THR A 96 -12.58 -2.26 -8.03
N TRP A 97 -11.35 -2.53 -7.60
CA TRP A 97 -10.90 -3.84 -7.13
C TRP A 97 -10.96 -3.99 -5.61
N PHE A 98 -11.13 -2.89 -4.88
CA PHE A 98 -11.05 -2.85 -3.41
C PHE A 98 -11.92 -3.93 -2.77
N LYS A 99 -13.23 -3.95 -3.07
CA LYS A 99 -14.17 -4.88 -2.41
C LYS A 99 -13.86 -6.35 -2.66
N LYS A 100 -13.34 -6.67 -3.85
CA LYS A 100 -12.92 -8.03 -4.20
C LYS A 100 -11.69 -8.45 -3.40
N TYR A 101 -10.70 -7.57 -3.26
CA TYR A 101 -9.50 -7.87 -2.50
C TYR A 101 -9.73 -7.83 -0.99
N GLU A 102 -10.55 -6.90 -0.50
CA GLU A 102 -10.98 -6.85 0.90
C GLU A 102 -11.63 -8.17 1.31
N ALA A 103 -12.59 -8.68 0.54
CA ALA A 103 -13.23 -9.96 0.82
C ALA A 103 -12.23 -11.13 0.86
N GLY A 104 -11.29 -11.18 -0.08
CA GLY A 104 -10.26 -12.22 -0.12
C GLY A 104 -9.29 -12.15 1.06
N LEU A 105 -8.86 -10.94 1.46
CA LEU A 105 -7.98 -10.75 2.61
C LEU A 105 -8.69 -11.06 3.93
N LEU A 106 -9.95 -10.66 4.09
CA LEU A 106 -10.75 -10.98 5.27
C LEU A 106 -10.95 -12.48 5.45
N ASP A 107 -11.15 -13.22 4.36
CA ASP A 107 -11.29 -14.68 4.42
C ASP A 107 -9.96 -15.37 4.75
N ALA A 108 -8.90 -15.00 4.02
CA ALA A 108 -7.58 -15.65 4.16
C ALA A 108 -6.88 -15.32 5.50
N TYR A 109 -7.06 -14.10 6.02
CA TYR A 109 -6.32 -13.59 7.17
C TYR A 109 -7.22 -13.16 8.33
N ARG A 110 -8.39 -13.80 8.48
CA ARG A 110 -9.39 -13.47 9.51
C ARG A 110 -8.80 -13.31 10.91
N ALA A 111 -7.84 -14.16 11.30
CA ALA A 111 -7.22 -14.14 12.62
C ALA A 111 -6.32 -12.91 12.87
N ASN A 112 -5.91 -12.23 11.80
CA ASN A 112 -4.98 -11.09 11.82
C ASN A 112 -5.69 -9.75 11.61
N VAL A 113 -7.00 -9.74 11.41
CA VAL A 113 -7.74 -8.49 11.18
C VAL A 113 -7.78 -7.68 12.49
N TRP A 114 -7.20 -6.49 12.48
CA TRP A 114 -7.42 -5.52 13.55
C TRP A 114 -8.78 -4.85 13.33
N PRO A 115 -9.73 -4.97 14.29
CA PRO A 115 -11.15 -4.75 14.02
C PRO A 115 -11.53 -3.29 13.74
N MET A 116 -10.69 -2.32 14.12
CA MET A 116 -10.95 -0.90 13.85
C MET A 116 -10.56 -0.48 12.43
N GLY A 117 -9.66 -1.23 11.78
CA GLY A 117 -9.01 -0.82 10.53
C GLY A 117 -8.35 0.56 10.61
N ALA A 118 -8.07 1.18 9.47
CA ALA A 118 -7.47 2.51 9.40
C ALA A 118 -8.29 3.45 8.51
N ASN A 119 -8.39 4.72 8.92
CA ASN A 119 -9.11 5.74 8.18
C ASN A 119 -8.14 6.62 7.37
N PHE A 120 -8.11 6.41 6.05
CA PHE A 120 -7.48 7.27 5.04
C PHE A 120 -8.55 8.15 4.39
N GLU A 121 -9.01 9.18 5.10
CA GLU A 121 -10.20 9.95 4.71
C GLU A 121 -10.26 10.28 3.20
N PRO A 122 -11.38 9.98 2.52
CA PRO A 122 -12.65 9.43 3.03
C PRO A 122 -12.70 7.89 3.07
N HIS A 123 -11.58 7.21 2.82
CA HIS A 123 -11.51 5.77 2.63
C HIS A 123 -11.06 5.02 3.88
N TRP A 124 -11.83 4.01 4.28
CA TRP A 124 -11.41 3.06 5.31
C TRP A 124 -10.69 1.87 4.67
N CYS A 125 -9.57 1.42 5.25
CA CYS A 125 -8.82 0.27 4.78
C CYS A 125 -8.59 -0.78 5.87
N LEU A 126 -8.27 -2.00 5.42
CA LEU A 126 -7.96 -3.12 6.30
C LEU A 126 -6.64 -2.86 7.05
N VAL A 127 -6.56 -3.37 8.27
CA VAL A 127 -5.31 -3.47 9.02
C VAL A 127 -5.11 -4.92 9.40
N LEU A 128 -4.03 -5.53 8.90
CA LEU A 128 -3.59 -6.86 9.27
C LEU A 128 -2.42 -6.73 10.26
N ALA A 129 -2.58 -7.30 11.45
CA ALA A 129 -1.60 -7.25 12.52
C ALA A 129 -1.43 -8.64 13.16
N LEU A 130 -0.25 -8.88 13.74
CA LEU A 130 -0.05 -10.05 14.61
C LEU A 130 -0.70 -9.86 15.98
N ASP A 131 -0.71 -8.62 16.49
CA ASP A 131 -1.44 -8.24 17.69
C ASP A 131 -2.71 -7.47 17.32
N THR A 132 -3.86 -8.13 17.44
CA THR A 132 -5.16 -7.55 17.10
C THR A 132 -5.90 -6.98 18.31
N ARG A 133 -5.24 -6.88 19.48
CA ARG A 133 -5.86 -6.35 20.70
C ARG A 133 -6.21 -4.87 20.53
N LEU A 134 -7.29 -4.46 21.19
CA LEU A 134 -7.65 -3.07 21.35
C LEU A 134 -7.03 -2.55 22.65
N ALA A 135 -6.58 -1.30 22.65
CA ALA A 135 -6.23 -0.63 23.89
C ALA A 135 -7.44 -0.69 24.84
N PRO A 136 -7.24 -0.97 26.13
CA PRO A 136 -8.33 -0.92 27.09
C PRO A 136 -8.95 0.47 27.06
N LEU A 137 -10.28 0.53 27.08
CA LEU A 137 -10.99 1.79 27.27
C LEU A 137 -10.60 2.33 28.65
N GLU A 138 -10.05 3.55 28.70
CA GLU A 138 -9.85 4.29 29.95
C GLU A 138 -11.18 4.70 30.58
#